data_AF-A0A976KVF8-F1
#
_entry.id   AF-A0A976KVF8-F1
#
_cell.length_a   1.000
_cell.length_b   1.000
_cell.length_c   1.000
_cell.angle_alpha   90.00
_cell.angle_beta   90.00
_cell.angle_gamma   90.00
#
_symmetry.space_group_name_H-M   'P 1'
#
loop_
_entity.id
_entity.type
_entity.pdbx_description
1 polymer ?
#
loop_
_entity_poly.entity_id
_entity_poly.type
_entity_poly.pdbx_seq_one_letter_code
_entity_poly.pdbx_strand_id
1 'polypeptide(L)'
;MITRLLREHGARSPTRRPGRTPDEEALRGQFETFFGGAQWVGDGKEVAVVINGEQHHFNLELLVDAHSGAWVGLDVRDQEDSAAVVSAFAAGVQTTGTPPLSALLDNKPSNHTAAVDDALGETMRIRATPFRPQNKAHVEGAFGLFSQALPPINLCTPDAHELGRHVLFLLAWAFAVGLNHRPRRDRQGRSRVDLYQEPVSDEERALAKDRLRQRLHKQEAARRARHARTDPGLRALLDSAFARLRLDDPERHFRDAIALHRPDFIADAIAIFDGKRRAGALPDGADARYLLGIVKNLEHVHEATYITQAIIETRLAARDYFLAPLFARREQLASPSAPVTSILRAYVDALADSKRVIDRHFWTHSIAAVLAEQPAQQQPRLLQAVARRIHASFRMPLRDREAATLLISRCLWPLE
;
A
#
# COMPACT_ATOMS: atom_id res chain seq x y z
N MET A 1 -25.29 7.23 19.94
CA MET A 1 -26.72 7.37 19.62
C MET A 1 -26.93 7.56 18.12
N ILE A 2 -26.46 8.65 17.50
CA ILE A 2 -26.60 8.91 16.04
C ILE A 2 -25.97 7.82 15.15
N THR A 3 -24.75 7.37 15.45
CA THR A 3 -24.09 6.27 14.72
C THR A 3 -24.88 4.97 14.67
N ARG A 4 -25.63 4.69 15.74
CA ARG A 4 -26.46 3.48 15.86
C ARG A 4 -27.73 3.63 15.02
N LEU A 5 -28.40 4.78 15.14
CA LEU A 5 -29.57 5.13 14.32
C LEU A 5 -29.26 5.09 12.82
N LEU A 6 -28.17 5.71 12.36
CA LEU A 6 -27.79 5.72 10.94
C LEU A 6 -27.48 4.31 10.40
N ARG A 7 -26.93 3.43 11.24
CA ARG A 7 -26.64 2.04 10.87
C ARG A 7 -27.92 1.19 10.82
N GLU A 8 -28.83 1.38 11.78
CA GLU A 8 -30.11 0.68 11.86
C GLU A 8 -31.05 1.05 10.69
N HIS A 9 -30.95 2.28 10.18
CA HIS A 9 -31.71 2.74 9.01
C HIS A 9 -31.03 2.52 7.65
N GLY A 10 -29.94 1.75 7.59
CA GLY A 10 -29.26 1.43 6.33
C GLY A 10 -28.53 2.62 5.65
N ALA A 11 -28.62 3.82 6.21
CA ALA A 11 -27.90 5.01 5.76
C ALA A 11 -26.38 4.95 6.04
N ARG A 12 -25.91 3.90 6.73
CA ARG A 12 -24.50 3.67 7.06
C ARG A 12 -24.14 2.18 7.01
N SER A 13 -23.16 1.83 6.17
CA SER A 13 -22.45 0.56 6.21
C SER A 13 -21.00 0.80 6.69
N PRO A 14 -20.60 0.34 7.89
CA PRO A 14 -19.26 0.60 8.39
C PRO A 14 -18.21 -0.20 7.60
N THR A 15 -17.34 0.51 6.87
CA THR A 15 -16.14 -0.07 6.28
C THR A 15 -15.19 -0.47 7.41
N ARG A 16 -15.01 -1.78 7.62
CA ARG A 16 -14.00 -2.29 8.55
C ARG A 16 -12.64 -2.12 7.90
N ARG A 17 -11.68 -1.51 8.61
CA ARG A 17 -10.28 -1.61 8.19
C ARG A 17 -9.90 -3.09 8.17
N PRO A 18 -9.21 -3.59 7.12
CA PRO A 18 -8.51 -4.86 7.22
C PRO A 18 -7.61 -4.83 8.46
N GLY A 19 -7.48 -5.96 9.15
CA GLY A 19 -6.68 -6.06 10.37
C GLY A 19 -5.26 -5.55 10.14
N ARG A 20 -4.65 -5.01 11.20
CA ARG A 20 -3.26 -4.51 11.17
C ARG A 20 -2.34 -5.62 10.65
N THR A 21 -1.50 -5.30 9.67
CA THR A 21 -0.51 -6.25 9.15
C THR A 21 0.69 -6.34 10.12
N PRO A 22 1.41 -7.48 10.15
CA PRO A 22 2.63 -7.64 10.96
C PRO A 22 3.68 -6.54 10.72
N ASP A 23 3.73 -5.97 9.51
CA ASP A 23 4.64 -4.87 9.16
C ASP A 23 4.37 -3.57 9.95
N GLU A 24 3.14 -3.36 10.45
CA GLU A 24 2.84 -2.22 11.32
C GLU A 24 3.50 -2.32 12.70
N GLU A 25 3.84 -3.51 13.18
CA GLU A 25 4.57 -3.69 14.45
C GLU A 25 6.04 -3.26 14.33
N ALA A 26 6.69 -3.55 13.19
CA ALA A 26 8.09 -3.15 12.93
C ALA A 26 8.27 -1.62 12.77
N LEU A 27 7.19 -0.90 12.47
CA LEU A 27 7.17 0.56 12.27
C LEU A 27 6.64 1.33 13.48
N ARG A 28 6.28 0.63 14.57
CA ARG A 28 5.71 1.22 15.79
C ARG A 28 6.75 2.11 16.50
N GLY A 29 6.37 3.34 16.81
CA GLY A 29 7.23 4.31 17.52
C GLY A 29 8.26 5.04 16.64
N GLN A 30 8.26 4.82 15.32
CA GLN A 30 9.18 5.54 14.42
C GLN A 30 8.82 7.01 14.20
N PHE A 31 7.56 7.39 14.46
CA PHE A 31 7.11 8.78 14.45
C PHE A 31 7.12 9.33 15.87
N GLU A 32 8.08 10.21 16.17
CA GLU A 32 8.16 10.90 17.46
C GLU A 32 7.12 12.02 17.49
N THR A 33 6.22 11.94 18.48
CA THR A 33 5.27 13.00 18.83
C THR A 33 5.80 13.77 20.03
N PHE A 34 5.70 15.10 20.00
CA PHE A 34 6.05 15.98 21.14
C PHE A 34 4.79 16.31 21.95
N PHE A 35 4.59 17.56 22.36
CA PHE A 35 3.41 18.07 23.06
C PHE A 35 2.40 18.73 22.10
N GLY A 36 1.22 19.11 22.60
CA GLY A 36 0.19 19.81 21.83
C GLY A 36 0.67 21.16 21.29
N GLY A 37 0.59 21.37 19.98
CA GLY A 37 1.11 22.58 19.34
C GLY A 37 2.61 22.53 19.02
N ALA A 38 3.29 21.40 19.22
CA ALA A 38 4.66 21.25 18.73
C ALA A 38 4.70 20.95 17.23
N GLN A 39 3.77 20.13 16.72
CA GLN A 39 3.74 19.75 15.33
C GLN A 39 2.30 19.51 14.86
N TRP A 40 1.90 20.28 13.85
CA TRP A 40 0.66 20.02 13.10
C TRP A 40 0.97 19.24 11.84
N VAL A 41 0.06 18.36 11.43
CA VAL A 41 0.15 17.55 10.23
C VAL A 41 -0.99 17.96 9.30
N GLY A 42 -0.63 18.38 8.08
CA GLY A 42 -1.58 18.82 7.07
C GLY A 42 -1.77 17.83 5.94
N ASP A 43 -3.01 17.70 5.50
CA ASP A 43 -3.38 16.94 4.31
C ASP A 43 -4.75 17.37 3.77
N GLY A 44 -4.93 17.20 2.46
CA GLY A 44 -6.17 17.44 1.74
C GLY A 44 -6.89 16.14 1.41
N LYS A 45 -8.23 16.16 1.48
CA LYS A 45 -9.07 15.03 1.07
C LYS A 45 -10.24 15.48 0.25
N GLU A 46 -10.45 14.82 -0.88
CA GLU A 46 -11.67 14.99 -1.67
C GLU A 46 -12.88 14.39 -0.93
N VAL A 47 -13.94 15.19 -0.83
CA VAL A 47 -15.21 14.83 -0.21
C VAL A 47 -16.33 15.10 -1.22
N ALA A 48 -17.16 14.09 -1.45
CA ALA A 48 -18.33 14.20 -2.30
C ALA A 48 -19.57 14.63 -1.49
N VAL A 49 -20.31 15.60 -2.01
CA VAL A 49 -21.59 16.10 -1.49
C VAL A 49 -22.63 15.98 -2.60
N VAL A 50 -23.79 15.37 -2.31
CA VAL A 50 -24.86 15.20 -3.30
C VAL A 50 -25.91 16.28 -3.09
N ILE A 51 -26.26 17.03 -4.13
CA ILE A 51 -27.24 18.11 -4.07
C ILE A 51 -28.13 18.06 -5.31
N ASN A 52 -29.44 18.02 -5.11
CA ASN A 52 -30.45 17.79 -6.15
C ASN A 52 -30.17 16.50 -6.97
N GLY A 53 -29.50 15.51 -6.39
CA GLY A 53 -29.10 14.29 -7.08
C GLY A 53 -27.81 14.41 -7.90
N GLU A 54 -27.17 15.58 -7.96
CA GLU A 54 -25.87 15.80 -8.60
C GLU A 54 -24.74 15.69 -7.56
N GLN A 55 -23.60 15.10 -7.94
CA GLN A 55 -22.45 14.94 -7.06
C GLN A 55 -21.46 16.08 -7.28
N HIS A 56 -21.19 16.84 -6.21
CA HIS A 56 -20.19 17.88 -6.17
C HIS A 56 -18.98 17.42 -5.34
N HIS A 57 -17.77 17.71 -5.82
CA HIS A 57 -16.53 17.30 -5.18
C HIS A 57 -15.81 18.52 -4.61
N PHE A 58 -15.40 18.45 -3.34
CA PHE A 58 -14.67 19.51 -2.66
C PHE A 58 -13.41 18.94 -2.03
N ASN A 59 -12.32 19.70 -2.05
CA ASN A 59 -11.17 19.48 -1.19
C ASN A 59 -11.46 19.98 0.23
N LEU A 60 -11.39 19.08 1.21
CA LEU A 60 -11.30 19.41 2.62
C LEU A 60 -9.82 19.39 3.03
N GLU A 61 -9.24 20.57 3.20
CA GLU A 61 -7.90 20.73 3.75
C GLU A 61 -7.96 20.71 5.27
N LEU A 62 -7.11 19.90 5.91
CA LEU A 62 -7.18 19.68 7.35
C LEU A 62 -5.79 19.72 8.00
N LEU A 63 -5.69 20.44 9.11
CA LEU A 63 -4.56 20.40 10.04
C LEU A 63 -4.93 19.68 11.32
N VAL A 64 -4.12 18.69 11.69
CA VAL A 64 -4.28 17.89 12.90
C VAL A 64 -3.02 17.97 13.76
N ASP A 65 -3.18 18.24 15.05
CA ASP A 65 -2.07 18.18 16.01
C ASP A 65 -1.60 16.73 16.21
N ALA A 66 -0.29 16.50 16.03
CA ALA A 66 0.28 15.17 16.07
C ALA A 66 0.24 14.52 17.46
N HIS A 67 0.29 15.30 18.54
CA HIS A 67 0.30 14.74 19.90
C HIS A 67 -1.12 14.31 20.34
N SER A 68 -2.03 15.27 20.30
CA SER A 68 -3.41 15.16 20.81
C SER A 68 -4.35 14.50 19.81
N GLY A 69 -4.05 14.60 18.51
CA GLY A 69 -4.96 14.25 17.42
C GLY A 69 -6.13 15.24 17.27
N ALA A 70 -6.01 16.46 17.83
CA ALA A 70 -6.99 17.53 17.71
C ALA A 70 -7.04 18.05 16.27
N TRP A 71 -8.26 18.28 15.76
CA TRP A 71 -8.45 19.05 14.54
C TRP A 71 -8.28 20.51 14.93
N VAL A 72 -7.23 21.15 14.41
CA VAL A 72 -6.86 22.51 14.81
C VAL A 72 -7.31 23.54 13.79
N GLY A 73 -7.24 23.23 12.49
CA GLY A 73 -7.68 24.12 11.42
C GLY A 73 -8.17 23.34 10.22
N LEU A 74 -9.12 23.90 9.47
CA LEU A 74 -9.67 23.29 8.26
C LEU A 74 -10.10 24.35 7.25
N ASP A 75 -10.16 23.97 5.98
CA ASP A 75 -10.75 24.78 4.91
C ASP A 75 -11.45 23.88 3.87
N VAL A 76 -12.47 24.40 3.19
CA VAL A 76 -13.21 23.67 2.14
C VAL A 76 -13.21 24.49 0.85
N ARG A 77 -12.63 23.91 -0.21
CA ARG A 77 -12.49 24.53 -1.54
C ARG A 77 -12.75 23.53 -2.64
N ASP A 78 -12.81 23.98 -3.88
CA ASP A 78 -13.02 23.11 -5.05
C ASP A 78 -11.74 22.36 -5.42
N GLN A 79 -10.58 22.94 -5.10
CA GLN A 79 -9.28 22.43 -5.50
C GLN A 79 -8.33 22.34 -4.31
N GLU A 80 -7.40 21.39 -4.39
CA GLU A 80 -6.27 21.29 -3.48
C GLU A 80 -5.16 22.24 -3.93
N ASP A 81 -5.12 23.43 -3.34
CA ASP A 81 -4.17 24.49 -3.69
C ASP A 81 -3.46 25.07 -2.45
N SER A 82 -2.46 25.93 -2.68
CA SER A 82 -1.75 26.59 -1.59
C SER A 82 -2.65 27.47 -0.74
N ALA A 83 -3.71 28.03 -1.31
CA ALA A 83 -4.62 28.91 -0.59
C ALA A 83 -5.47 28.13 0.44
N ALA A 84 -5.83 26.87 0.14
CA ALA A 84 -6.46 25.96 1.09
C ALA A 84 -5.56 25.73 2.32
N VAL A 85 -4.27 25.46 2.08
CA VAL A 85 -3.27 25.22 3.14
C VAL A 85 -3.08 26.46 4.02
N VAL A 86 -2.90 27.62 3.39
CA VAL A 86 -2.76 28.92 4.07
C VAL A 86 -3.99 29.23 4.93
N SER A 87 -5.19 29.04 4.37
CA SER A 87 -6.45 29.28 5.06
C SER A 87 -6.65 28.34 6.25
N ALA A 88 -6.41 27.03 6.06
CA ALA A 88 -6.49 26.05 7.13
C ALA A 88 -5.47 26.33 8.25
N PHE A 89 -4.26 26.79 7.91
CA PHE A 89 -3.25 27.21 8.88
C PHE A 89 -3.68 28.43 9.68
N ALA A 90 -4.19 29.48 9.03
CA ALA A 90 -4.70 30.67 9.69
C ALA A 90 -5.86 30.33 10.64
N ALA A 91 -6.80 29.48 10.20
CA ALA A 91 -7.89 28.98 11.04
C ALA A 91 -7.36 28.17 12.24
N GLY A 92 -6.28 27.41 12.03
CA GLY A 92 -5.54 26.73 13.08
C GLY A 92 -5.04 27.68 14.16
N VAL A 93 -4.29 28.70 13.76
CA VAL A 93 -3.73 29.72 14.66
C VAL A 93 -4.85 30.45 15.41
N GLN A 94 -5.95 30.79 14.74
CA GLN A 94 -7.10 31.40 15.40
C GLN A 94 -7.73 30.49 16.47
N THR A 95 -7.80 29.19 16.19
CA THR A 95 -8.39 28.19 17.09
C THR A 95 -7.53 27.94 18.32
N THR A 96 -6.20 27.90 18.15
CA THR A 96 -5.26 27.54 19.21
C THR A 96 -4.61 28.73 19.89
N GLY A 97 -4.76 29.93 19.33
CA GLY A 97 -4.17 31.18 19.80
C GLY A 97 -2.70 31.38 19.40
N THR A 98 -1.98 30.31 19.06
CA THR A 98 -0.56 30.36 18.66
C THR A 98 -0.25 29.35 17.56
N PRO A 99 0.67 29.67 16.63
CA PRO A 99 1.16 28.72 15.63
C PRO A 99 1.98 27.59 16.29
N PRO A 100 2.10 26.43 15.61
CA PRO A 100 2.89 25.33 16.11
C PRO A 100 4.39 25.58 15.94
N LEU A 101 5.25 24.77 16.56
CA LEU A 101 6.70 24.84 16.27
C LEU A 101 7.02 24.37 14.84
N SER A 102 6.21 23.44 14.30
CA SER A 102 6.38 22.93 12.95
C SER A 102 5.06 22.50 12.30
N ALA A 103 5.02 22.55 10.98
CA ALA A 103 3.96 22.00 10.14
C ALA A 103 4.55 20.90 9.25
N LEU A 104 4.00 19.70 9.34
CA LEU A 104 4.37 18.56 8.50
C LEU A 104 3.39 18.44 7.34
N LEU A 105 3.90 18.63 6.11
CA LEU A 105 3.11 18.60 4.87
C LEU A 105 3.69 17.54 3.92
N ASP A 106 2.88 16.95 3.03
CA ASP A 106 3.44 16.14 1.95
C ASP A 106 4.19 16.95 0.92
N ASN A 107 4.75 16.26 -0.06
CA ASN A 107 5.53 16.87 -1.12
C ASN A 107 4.69 17.29 -2.35
N LYS A 108 3.36 17.42 -2.25
CA LYS A 108 2.56 17.97 -3.37
C LYS A 108 2.96 19.42 -3.62
N PRO A 109 3.05 19.88 -4.88
CA PRO A 109 3.57 21.23 -5.16
C PRO A 109 2.82 22.36 -4.44
N SER A 110 1.50 22.22 -4.25
CA SER A 110 0.66 23.17 -3.51
C SER A 110 1.13 23.44 -2.08
N ASN A 111 1.77 22.47 -1.42
CA ASN A 111 2.32 22.59 -0.06
C ASN A 111 3.69 23.28 -0.01
N HIS A 112 4.29 23.61 -1.17
CA HIS A 112 5.69 24.07 -1.28
C HIS A 112 5.82 25.36 -2.08
N THR A 113 4.88 26.28 -1.89
CA THR A 113 4.88 27.60 -2.53
C THR A 113 5.33 28.70 -1.57
N ALA A 114 5.78 29.83 -2.13
CA ALA A 114 6.16 31.00 -1.34
C ALA A 114 5.01 31.50 -0.44
N ALA A 115 3.76 31.43 -0.92
CA ALA A 115 2.59 31.82 -0.13
C ALA A 115 2.42 30.96 1.13
N VAL A 116 2.74 29.66 1.06
CA VAL A 116 2.73 28.77 2.23
C VAL A 116 3.89 29.13 3.18
N ASP A 117 5.08 29.42 2.66
CA ASP A 117 6.22 29.86 3.48
C ASP A 117 5.91 31.16 4.23
N ASP A 118 5.34 32.14 3.54
CA ASP A 118 4.94 33.44 4.12
C ASP A 118 3.89 33.25 5.22
N ALA A 119 2.91 32.36 5.01
CA ALA A 119 1.86 32.08 5.99
C ALA A 119 2.39 31.35 7.24
N LEU A 120 3.36 30.46 7.08
CA LEU A 120 3.95 29.71 8.19
C LEU A 120 4.84 30.59 9.09
N GLY A 121 5.48 31.61 8.51
CA GLY A 121 6.37 32.52 9.24
C GLY A 121 7.52 31.78 9.94
N GLU A 122 7.59 31.86 11.26
CA GLU A 122 8.62 31.15 12.06
C GLU A 122 8.36 29.64 12.23
N THR A 123 7.19 29.16 11.81
CA THR A 123 6.83 27.74 11.89
C THR A 123 7.68 26.92 10.92
N MET A 124 8.40 25.93 11.43
CA MET A 124 9.24 25.08 10.58
C MET A 124 8.39 24.21 9.65
N ARG A 125 8.57 24.35 8.33
CA ARG A 125 7.95 23.47 7.32
C ARG A 125 8.74 22.17 7.20
N ILE A 126 8.16 21.06 7.64
CA ILE A 126 8.75 19.72 7.59
C ILE A 126 8.09 18.91 6.48
N ARG A 127 8.88 18.22 5.66
CA ARG A 127 8.37 17.34 4.61
C ARG A 127 8.02 15.97 5.18
N ALA A 128 6.89 15.43 4.75
CA ALA A 128 6.63 14.02 4.87
C ALA A 128 7.72 13.25 4.11
N THR A 129 8.37 12.32 4.80
CA THR A 129 9.32 11.40 4.18
C THR A 129 8.58 10.51 3.16
N PRO A 130 9.06 10.40 1.92
CA PRO A 130 8.45 9.54 0.91
C PRO A 130 8.32 8.08 1.39
N PHE A 131 7.22 7.43 1.00
CA PHE A 131 6.91 6.02 1.34
C PHE A 131 6.83 5.72 2.83
N ARG A 132 6.62 6.74 3.68
CA ARG A 132 6.40 6.57 5.11
C ARG A 132 4.99 7.04 5.49
N PRO A 133 3.97 6.17 5.41
CA PRO A 133 2.60 6.53 5.72
C PRO A 133 2.40 7.01 7.17
N GLN A 134 3.30 6.64 8.09
CA GLN A 134 3.24 7.02 9.51
C GLN A 134 3.29 8.54 9.72
N ASN A 135 3.97 9.28 8.84
CA ASN A 135 4.08 10.73 8.94
C ASN A 135 2.72 11.43 8.90
N LYS A 136 1.74 10.82 8.21
CA LYS A 136 0.39 11.33 8.04
C LYS A 136 -0.67 10.54 8.79
N ALA A 137 -0.29 9.54 9.58
CA ALA A 137 -1.27 8.65 10.22
C ALA A 137 -2.33 9.37 11.06
N HIS A 138 -2.00 10.57 11.56
CA HIS A 138 -2.84 11.41 12.41
C HIS A 138 -3.97 12.07 11.61
N VAL A 139 -3.63 12.75 10.52
CA VAL A 139 -4.59 13.39 9.61
C VAL A 139 -5.37 12.36 8.79
N GLU A 140 -4.74 11.27 8.36
CA GLU A 140 -5.41 10.14 7.71
C GLU A 140 -6.36 9.40 8.65
N GLY A 141 -5.96 9.24 9.91
CA GLY A 141 -6.81 8.72 10.97
C GLY A 141 -8.03 9.62 11.21
N ALA A 142 -7.81 10.93 11.24
CA ALA A 142 -8.87 11.93 11.34
C ALA A 142 -9.85 11.85 10.17
N PHE A 143 -9.38 11.86 8.93
CA PHE A 143 -10.21 11.68 7.75
C PHE A 143 -10.95 10.34 7.75
N GLY A 144 -10.32 9.27 8.23
CA GLY A 144 -10.97 7.98 8.41
C GLY A 144 -12.14 8.05 9.41
N LEU A 145 -11.96 8.75 10.53
CA LEU A 145 -13.02 8.97 11.52
C LEU A 145 -14.15 9.85 10.97
N PHE A 146 -13.80 10.90 10.21
CA PHE A 146 -14.76 11.78 9.56
C PHE A 146 -15.64 11.00 8.56
N SER A 147 -15.02 10.30 7.60
CA SER A 147 -15.75 9.50 6.60
C SER A 147 -16.54 8.35 7.23
N GLN A 148 -16.12 7.80 8.37
CA GLN A 148 -16.90 6.80 9.09
C GLN A 148 -18.10 7.37 9.84
N ALA A 149 -18.05 8.64 10.24
CA ALA A 149 -19.09 9.29 11.02
C ALA A 149 -20.16 9.95 10.14
N LEU A 150 -19.74 10.50 9.00
CA LEU A 150 -20.59 11.28 8.13
C LEU A 150 -21.16 10.40 6.99
N PRO A 151 -22.49 10.21 6.90
CA PRO A 151 -23.10 9.61 5.72
C PRO A 151 -23.02 10.56 4.51
N PRO A 152 -23.30 10.11 3.28
CA PRO A 152 -23.48 11.00 2.15
C PRO A 152 -24.47 12.12 2.48
N ILE A 153 -24.07 13.36 2.21
CA ILE A 153 -24.90 14.54 2.42
C ILE A 153 -25.79 14.68 1.19
N ASN A 154 -27.11 14.71 1.37
CA ASN A 154 -28.09 14.90 0.28
C ASN A 154 -29.00 16.11 0.59
N LEU A 155 -28.96 17.15 -0.25
CA LEU A 155 -29.70 18.40 -0.06
C LEU A 155 -30.49 18.76 -1.33
N CYS A 156 -31.57 19.55 -1.21
CA CYS A 156 -32.30 20.11 -2.36
C CYS A 156 -32.35 21.64 -2.28
N THR A 157 -31.88 22.36 -3.30
CA THR A 157 -31.73 23.84 -3.28
C THR A 157 -31.50 24.44 -4.68
N PRO A 158 -31.80 25.73 -4.92
CA PRO A 158 -31.52 26.40 -6.20
C PRO A 158 -30.05 26.78 -6.47
N ASP A 159 -29.23 27.07 -5.44
CA ASP A 159 -27.76 27.26 -5.61
C ASP A 159 -27.03 26.10 -4.93
N ALA A 160 -26.81 25.04 -5.70
CA ALA A 160 -26.36 23.76 -5.19
C ALA A 160 -24.90 23.79 -4.73
N HIS A 161 -24.01 24.34 -5.54
CA HIS A 161 -22.57 24.23 -5.32
C HIS A 161 -22.11 24.99 -4.07
N GLU A 162 -22.48 26.27 -3.95
CA GLU A 162 -22.11 27.10 -2.81
C GLU A 162 -22.77 26.62 -1.51
N LEU A 163 -24.01 26.11 -1.58
CA LEU A 163 -24.62 25.48 -0.41
C LEU A 163 -23.85 24.24 0.02
N GLY A 164 -23.42 23.41 -0.92
CA GLY A 164 -22.62 22.21 -0.64
C GLY A 164 -21.34 22.51 0.10
N ARG A 165 -20.61 23.53 -0.37
CA ARG A 165 -19.39 24.02 0.27
C ARG A 165 -19.65 24.48 1.71
N HIS A 166 -20.66 25.32 1.94
CA HIS A 166 -21.00 25.81 3.29
C HIS A 166 -21.51 24.71 4.23
N VAL A 167 -22.36 23.80 3.74
CA VAL A 167 -22.88 22.70 4.56
C VAL A 167 -21.76 21.73 4.92
N LEU A 168 -20.88 21.39 3.98
CA LEU A 168 -19.72 20.56 4.27
C LEU A 168 -18.82 21.22 5.32
N PHE A 169 -18.54 22.52 5.20
CA PHE A 169 -17.79 23.26 6.20
C PHE A 169 -18.43 23.17 7.60
N LEU A 170 -19.73 23.45 7.71
CA LEU A 170 -20.45 23.40 8.99
C LEU A 170 -20.45 22.00 9.60
N LEU A 171 -20.61 20.96 8.78
CA LEU A 171 -20.57 19.57 9.22
C LEU A 171 -19.18 19.14 9.68
N ALA A 172 -18.14 19.50 8.93
CA ALA A 172 -16.75 19.26 9.31
C ALA A 172 -16.40 19.98 10.61
N TRP A 173 -16.81 21.24 10.75
CA TRP A 173 -16.62 22.03 11.96
C TRP A 173 -17.34 21.43 13.17
N ALA A 174 -18.63 21.11 13.06
CA ALA A 174 -19.40 20.51 14.14
C ALA A 174 -18.83 19.13 14.55
N PHE A 175 -18.39 18.35 13.56
CA PHE A 175 -17.69 17.10 13.82
C PHE A 175 -16.37 17.31 14.56
N ALA A 176 -15.56 18.29 14.14
CA ALA A 176 -14.29 18.63 14.78
C ALA A 176 -14.51 19.00 16.25
N VAL A 177 -15.47 19.87 16.54
CA VAL A 177 -15.85 20.24 17.92
C VAL A 177 -16.23 19.00 18.73
N GLY A 178 -17.17 18.18 18.23
CA GLY A 178 -17.59 16.97 18.92
C GLY A 178 -16.46 15.95 19.12
N LEU A 179 -15.58 15.79 18.13
CA LEU A 179 -14.44 14.88 18.18
C LEU A 179 -13.36 15.36 19.17
N ASN A 180 -13.11 16.65 19.20
CA ASN A 180 -12.08 17.27 20.04
C ASN A 180 -12.43 17.17 21.53
N HIS A 181 -13.70 17.34 21.89
CA HIS A 181 -14.18 17.21 23.26
C HIS A 181 -14.53 15.78 23.70
N ARG A 182 -14.50 14.79 22.78
CA ARG A 182 -14.85 13.41 23.11
C ARG A 182 -13.75 12.71 23.93
N PRO A 183 -14.07 12.12 25.09
CA PRO A 183 -13.17 11.27 25.87
C PRO A 183 -12.56 10.11 25.07
N ARG A 184 -11.26 9.87 25.23
CA ARG A 184 -10.52 8.80 24.55
C ARG A 184 -10.09 7.69 25.49
N ARG A 185 -10.56 6.46 25.25
CA ARG A 185 -10.21 5.28 26.07
C ARG A 185 -8.70 4.98 26.05
N ASP A 186 -8.06 5.15 24.91
CA ASP A 186 -6.61 4.96 24.72
C ASP A 186 -5.76 6.08 25.36
N ARG A 187 -6.39 7.14 25.88
CA ARG A 187 -5.74 8.27 26.56
C ARG A 187 -6.40 8.53 27.92
N GLN A 188 -6.74 7.46 28.64
CA GLN A 188 -7.25 7.51 30.02
C GLN A 188 -8.51 8.39 30.20
N GLY A 189 -9.36 8.47 29.18
CA GLY A 189 -10.59 9.26 29.22
C GLY A 189 -10.43 10.74 28.89
N ARG A 190 -9.20 11.22 28.66
CA ARG A 190 -8.96 12.63 28.33
C ARG A 190 -9.41 12.95 26.90
N SER A 191 -9.91 14.16 26.70
CA SER A 191 -10.29 14.68 25.38
C SER A 191 -9.06 15.16 24.60
N ARG A 192 -9.21 15.45 23.31
CA ARG A 192 -8.10 15.98 22.50
C ARG A 192 -7.73 17.40 22.94
N VAL A 193 -8.73 18.18 23.35
CA VAL A 193 -8.51 19.52 23.91
C VAL A 193 -7.71 19.44 25.20
N ASP A 194 -8.06 18.51 26.10
CA ASP A 194 -7.34 18.34 27.37
C ASP A 194 -5.88 17.96 27.15
N LEU A 195 -5.59 17.16 26.11
CA LEU A 195 -4.23 16.78 25.73
C LEU A 195 -3.48 17.93 25.05
N TYR A 196 -4.19 18.75 24.26
CA TYR A 196 -3.59 19.90 23.58
C TYR A 196 -3.20 21.01 24.57
N GLN A 197 -4.01 21.22 25.60
CA GLN A 197 -3.84 22.28 26.60
C GLN A 197 -2.93 21.87 27.77
N GLU A 198 -2.26 20.72 27.70
CA GLU A 198 -1.29 20.33 28.72
C GLU A 198 -0.21 21.42 28.90
N PRO A 199 0.12 21.79 30.14
CA PRO A 199 1.22 22.71 30.38
C PRO A 199 2.54 22.06 29.92
N VAL A 200 3.36 22.86 29.26
CA VAL A 200 4.65 22.44 28.70
C VAL A 200 5.72 23.36 29.24
N SER A 201 6.80 22.78 29.74
CA SER A 201 7.94 23.56 30.22
C SER A 201 8.73 24.18 29.06
N ASP A 202 9.43 25.29 29.34
CA ASP A 202 10.32 25.91 28.35
C ASP A 202 11.46 24.97 27.91
N GLU A 203 11.92 24.10 28.80
CA GLU A 203 12.92 23.08 28.50
C GLU A 203 12.40 22.05 27.47
N GLU A 204 11.18 21.54 27.68
CA GLU A 204 10.53 20.63 26.73
C GLU A 204 10.27 21.30 25.38
N ARG A 205 9.86 22.57 25.40
CA ARG A 205 9.68 23.38 24.18
C ARG A 205 10.99 23.56 23.42
N ALA A 206 12.08 23.88 24.11
CA ALA A 206 13.39 24.05 23.51
C ALA A 206 13.92 22.72 22.93
N LEU A 207 13.80 21.63 23.68
CA LEU A 207 14.22 20.30 23.23
C LEU A 207 13.45 19.86 21.98
N ALA A 208 12.12 20.06 21.95
CA ALA A 208 11.31 19.76 20.79
C ALA A 208 11.73 20.59 19.57
N LYS A 209 11.95 21.91 19.76
CA LYS A 209 12.41 22.81 18.69
C LYS A 209 13.73 22.34 18.11
N ASP A 210 14.69 21.94 18.94
CA ASP A 210 16.01 21.47 18.49
C ASP A 210 15.93 20.12 17.77
N ARG A 211 15.11 19.18 18.26
CA ARG A 211 14.85 17.91 17.56
C ARG A 211 14.23 18.12 16.19
N LEU A 212 13.25 19.03 16.08
CA LEU A 212 12.60 19.39 14.82
C LEU A 212 13.59 20.06 13.85
N ARG A 213 14.43 20.99 14.33
CA ARG A 213 15.51 21.60 13.53
C ARG A 213 16.51 20.57 13.03
N GLN A 214 16.95 19.63 13.87
CA GLN A 214 17.85 18.56 13.47
C GLN A 214 17.24 17.69 12.37
N ARG A 215 15.94 17.41 12.44
CA ARG A 215 15.22 16.67 11.38
C ARG A 215 15.20 17.45 10.07
N LEU A 216 14.83 18.72 10.12
CA LEU A 216 14.82 19.60 8.95
C LEU A 216 16.20 19.64 8.30
N HIS A 217 17.25 19.88 9.10
CA HIS A 217 18.63 19.93 8.63
C HIS A 217 19.07 18.61 7.96
N LYS A 218 18.72 17.46 8.55
CA LYS A 218 19.00 16.14 7.95
C LYS A 218 18.30 15.96 6.61
N GLN A 219 17.03 16.37 6.50
CA GLN A 219 16.26 16.29 5.25
C GLN A 219 16.88 17.18 4.16
N GLU A 220 17.24 18.42 4.50
CA GLU A 220 17.87 19.36 3.57
C GLU A 220 19.26 18.92 3.13
N ALA A 221 20.07 18.39 4.06
CA ALA A 221 21.38 17.83 3.73
C ALA A 221 21.26 16.64 2.78
N ALA A 222 20.31 15.74 3.03
CA ALA A 222 20.03 14.61 2.14
C ALA A 222 19.56 15.08 0.75
N ARG A 223 18.71 16.12 0.67
CA ARG A 223 18.27 16.72 -0.60
C ARG A 223 19.45 17.30 -1.37
N ARG A 224 20.26 18.15 -0.73
CA ARG A 224 21.46 18.77 -1.34
C ARG A 224 22.44 17.72 -1.83
N ALA A 225 22.73 16.71 -1.02
CA ALA A 225 23.63 15.62 -1.38
C ALA A 225 23.08 14.78 -2.53
N ARG A 226 21.75 14.61 -2.64
CA ARG A 226 21.13 13.92 -3.78
C ARG A 226 21.28 14.75 -5.05
N HIS A 227 20.87 16.01 -5.02
CA HIS A 227 20.98 16.92 -6.16
C HIS A 227 22.41 17.04 -6.68
N ALA A 228 23.41 17.09 -5.79
CA ALA A 228 24.83 17.16 -6.17
C ALA A 228 25.34 15.88 -6.86
N ARG A 229 24.76 14.71 -6.53
CA ARG A 229 25.12 13.42 -7.12
C ARG A 229 24.40 13.12 -8.43
N THR A 230 23.32 13.83 -8.73
CA THR A 230 22.56 13.61 -9.96
C THR A 230 23.38 14.04 -11.18
N ASP A 231 23.44 13.16 -12.17
CA ASP A 231 24.08 13.43 -13.45
C ASP A 231 23.60 14.77 -14.07
N PRO A 232 24.51 15.65 -14.51
CA PRO A 232 24.13 16.94 -15.10
C PRO A 232 23.26 16.82 -16.36
N GLY A 233 23.50 15.82 -17.20
CA GLY A 233 22.72 15.59 -18.43
C GLY A 233 21.29 15.19 -18.10
N LEU A 234 21.11 14.27 -17.15
CA LEU A 234 19.80 13.85 -16.66
C LEU A 234 19.04 15.02 -16.01
N ARG A 235 19.73 15.89 -15.26
CA ARG A 235 19.12 17.11 -14.69
C ARG A 235 18.60 18.04 -15.78
N ALA A 236 19.40 18.29 -16.82
CA ALA A 236 18.99 19.13 -17.95
C ALA A 236 17.79 18.54 -18.71
N LEU A 237 17.77 17.21 -18.89
CA LEU A 237 16.63 16.51 -19.49
C LEU A 237 15.35 16.72 -18.68
N LEU A 238 15.41 16.52 -17.36
CA LEU A 238 14.25 16.68 -16.47
C LEU A 238 13.79 18.13 -16.39
N ASP A 239 14.70 19.10 -16.30
CA ASP A 239 14.34 20.52 -16.26
C ASP A 239 13.65 20.95 -17.58
N SER A 240 14.19 20.53 -18.73
CA SER A 240 13.56 20.77 -20.04
C SER A 240 12.19 20.10 -20.16
N ALA A 241 12.06 18.84 -19.70
CA ALA A 241 10.80 18.11 -19.74
C ALA A 241 9.73 18.74 -18.84
N PHE A 242 10.06 19.13 -17.60
CA PHE A 242 9.10 19.75 -16.68
C PHE A 242 8.64 21.11 -17.20
N ALA A 243 9.54 21.94 -17.74
CA ALA A 243 9.18 23.22 -18.34
C ALA A 243 8.24 23.03 -19.54
N ARG A 244 8.59 22.13 -20.46
CA ARG A 244 7.79 21.83 -21.66
C ARG A 244 6.43 21.24 -21.33
N LEU A 245 6.37 20.35 -20.35
CA LEU A 245 5.14 19.69 -19.89
C LEU A 245 4.34 20.56 -18.90
N ARG A 246 4.84 21.75 -18.53
CA ARG A 246 4.19 22.64 -17.54
C ARG A 246 3.88 21.90 -16.23
N LEU A 247 4.87 21.14 -15.75
CA LEU A 247 4.78 20.42 -14.49
C LEU A 247 5.41 21.26 -13.37
N ASP A 248 4.61 21.62 -12.39
CA ASP A 248 5.08 22.38 -11.23
C ASP A 248 5.85 21.48 -10.27
N ASP A 249 7.08 21.91 -9.97
CA ASP A 249 7.95 21.28 -8.98
C ASP A 249 8.99 22.30 -8.49
N PRO A 250 8.55 23.38 -7.80
CA PRO A 250 9.38 24.54 -7.50
C PRO A 250 10.62 24.18 -6.68
N GLU A 251 10.51 23.16 -5.83
CA GLU A 251 11.60 22.69 -4.98
C GLU A 251 12.27 21.40 -5.49
N ARG A 252 12.03 21.03 -6.76
CA ARG A 252 12.64 19.88 -7.46
C ARG A 252 12.43 18.52 -6.78
N HIS A 253 11.37 18.36 -5.98
CA HIS A 253 11.12 17.12 -5.26
C HIS A 253 10.89 15.93 -6.19
N PHE A 254 10.01 16.10 -7.18
CA PHE A 254 9.68 15.04 -8.12
C PHE A 254 10.81 14.82 -9.11
N ARG A 255 11.49 15.88 -9.56
CA ARG A 255 12.70 15.74 -10.40
C ARG A 255 13.78 14.93 -9.71
N ASP A 256 14.09 15.23 -8.45
CA ASP A 256 15.09 14.49 -7.68
C ASP A 256 14.67 13.03 -7.42
N ALA A 257 13.38 12.76 -7.24
CA ALA A 257 12.86 11.41 -7.08
C ALA A 257 12.91 10.61 -8.39
N ILE A 258 12.51 11.22 -9.51
CA ILE A 258 12.57 10.61 -10.84
C ILE A 258 14.02 10.29 -11.21
N ALA A 259 14.96 11.17 -10.87
CA ALA A 259 16.38 10.98 -11.17
C ALA A 259 17.05 9.79 -10.46
N LEU A 260 16.35 9.09 -9.55
CA LEU A 260 16.83 7.85 -8.93
C LEU A 260 16.62 6.62 -9.84
N HIS A 261 15.80 6.75 -10.88
CA HIS A 261 15.50 5.69 -11.82
C HIS A 261 16.47 5.69 -13.01
N ARG A 262 16.47 4.61 -13.79
CA ARG A 262 17.37 4.52 -14.95
C ARG A 262 17.01 5.54 -16.05
N PRO A 263 18.00 6.16 -16.71
CA PRO A 263 17.76 7.22 -17.71
C PRO A 263 16.86 6.83 -18.90
N ASP A 264 16.92 5.57 -19.34
CA ASP A 264 16.07 5.02 -20.40
C ASP A 264 14.59 5.04 -19.99
N PHE A 265 14.25 4.56 -18.80
CA PHE A 265 12.87 4.61 -18.29
C PHE A 265 12.37 6.03 -18.07
N ILE A 266 13.26 6.96 -17.70
CA ILE A 266 12.90 8.37 -17.56
C ILE A 266 12.56 8.97 -18.92
N ALA A 267 13.39 8.73 -19.95
CA ALA A 267 13.14 9.22 -21.31
C ALA A 267 11.83 8.66 -21.87
N ASP A 268 11.59 7.35 -21.74
CA ASP A 268 10.36 6.69 -22.18
C ASP A 268 9.14 7.22 -21.43
N ALA A 269 9.23 7.41 -20.12
CA ALA A 269 8.13 7.96 -19.33
C ALA A 269 7.76 9.40 -19.74
N ILE A 270 8.76 10.24 -20.04
CA ILE A 270 8.54 11.60 -20.56
C ILE A 270 7.82 11.54 -21.90
N ALA A 271 8.22 10.63 -22.79
CA ALA A 271 7.57 10.45 -24.10
C ALA A 271 6.14 9.94 -23.96
N ILE A 272 5.89 8.96 -23.07
CA ILE A 272 4.55 8.42 -22.78
C ILE A 272 3.64 9.51 -22.21
N PHE A 273 4.13 10.30 -21.25
CA PHE A 273 3.34 11.38 -20.65
C PHE A 273 2.94 12.41 -21.72
N ASP A 274 3.89 12.86 -22.53
CA ASP A 274 3.63 13.81 -23.63
C ASP A 274 2.65 13.22 -24.66
N GLY A 275 2.86 11.97 -25.08
CA GLY A 275 1.97 11.26 -25.99
C GLY A 275 0.53 11.16 -25.45
N LYS A 276 0.37 10.77 -24.18
CA LYS A 276 -0.94 10.72 -23.52
C LYS A 276 -1.59 12.11 -23.46
N ARG A 277 -0.82 13.16 -23.19
CA ARG A 277 -1.33 14.54 -23.17
C ARG A 277 -1.89 14.94 -24.52
N ARG A 278 -1.12 14.70 -25.58
CA ARG A 278 -1.53 15.03 -26.96
C ARG A 278 -2.76 14.24 -27.40
N ALA A 279 -2.90 13.00 -26.93
CA ALA A 279 -4.06 12.15 -27.19
C ALA A 279 -5.28 12.48 -26.33
N GLY A 280 -5.19 13.41 -25.37
CA GLY A 280 -6.28 13.69 -24.41
C GLY A 280 -6.56 12.52 -23.47
N ALA A 281 -5.60 11.62 -23.27
CA ALA A 281 -5.74 10.40 -22.46
C ALA A 281 -5.07 10.51 -21.08
N LEU A 282 -4.66 11.71 -20.68
CA LEU A 282 -4.24 11.96 -19.31
C LEU A 282 -5.47 12.11 -18.41
N PRO A 283 -5.45 11.54 -17.20
CA PRO A 283 -6.45 11.86 -16.18
C PRO A 283 -6.48 13.36 -15.89
N ASP A 284 -7.66 13.86 -15.50
CA ASP A 284 -7.80 15.22 -15.00
C ASP A 284 -6.88 15.45 -13.79
N GLY A 285 -6.18 16.59 -13.77
CA GLY A 285 -5.23 16.92 -12.71
C GLY A 285 -3.90 16.15 -12.74
N ALA A 286 -3.56 15.46 -13.84
CA ALA A 286 -2.28 14.78 -13.97
C ALA A 286 -1.09 15.76 -13.82
N ASP A 287 -0.28 15.54 -12.77
CA ASP A 287 0.88 16.36 -12.42
C ASP A 287 2.19 15.54 -12.42
N ALA A 288 3.25 16.09 -11.83
CA ALA A 288 4.56 15.45 -11.72
C ALA A 288 4.53 14.07 -11.01
N ARG A 289 3.54 13.82 -10.14
CA ARG A 289 3.34 12.51 -9.48
C ARG A 289 2.96 11.44 -10.50
N TYR A 290 2.12 11.80 -11.48
CA TYR A 290 1.70 10.88 -12.52
C TYR A 290 2.90 10.48 -13.40
N LEU A 291 3.78 11.43 -13.73
CA LEU A 291 5.03 11.14 -14.45
C LEU A 291 5.92 10.17 -13.65
N LEU A 292 6.15 10.41 -12.36
CA LEU A 292 6.89 9.49 -11.50
C LEU A 292 6.22 8.10 -11.44
N GLY A 293 4.90 8.03 -11.47
CA GLY A 293 4.14 6.78 -11.56
C GLY A 293 4.43 5.99 -12.83
N ILE A 294 4.51 6.66 -13.99
CA ILE A 294 4.88 6.03 -15.26
C ILE A 294 6.30 5.45 -15.18
N VAL A 295 7.27 6.22 -14.67
CA VAL A 295 8.67 5.76 -14.53
C VAL A 295 8.75 4.48 -13.70
N LYS A 296 8.08 4.46 -12.54
CA LYS A 296 8.04 3.28 -11.67
C LYS A 296 7.41 2.07 -12.34
N ASN A 297 6.33 2.29 -13.11
CA ASN A 297 5.65 1.21 -13.80
C ASN A 297 6.54 0.58 -14.89
N LEU A 298 7.28 1.40 -15.65
CA LEU A 298 8.21 0.90 -16.66
C LEU A 298 9.32 0.03 -16.03
N GLU A 299 9.92 0.53 -14.95
CA GLU A 299 10.96 -0.21 -14.23
C GLU A 299 10.42 -1.53 -13.66
N HIS A 300 9.23 -1.50 -13.05
CA HIS A 300 8.59 -2.70 -12.52
C HIS A 300 8.31 -3.77 -13.59
N VAL A 301 7.74 -3.38 -14.74
CA VAL A 301 7.44 -4.30 -15.84
C VAL A 301 8.71 -4.94 -16.39
N HIS A 302 9.78 -4.14 -16.53
CA HIS A 302 11.06 -4.63 -17.01
C HIS A 302 11.71 -5.60 -16.01
N GLU A 303 11.75 -5.25 -14.72
CA GLU A 303 12.30 -6.10 -13.66
C GLU A 303 11.53 -7.43 -13.53
N ALA A 304 10.19 -7.39 -13.61
CA ALA A 304 9.35 -8.57 -13.53
C ALA A 304 9.68 -9.63 -14.59
N THR A 305 10.11 -9.20 -15.78
CA THR A 305 10.52 -10.11 -16.86
C THR A 305 11.79 -10.89 -16.48
N TYR A 306 12.83 -10.21 -15.99
CA TYR A 306 14.07 -10.87 -15.55
C TYR A 306 13.86 -11.74 -14.31
N ILE A 307 13.06 -11.28 -13.35
CA ILE A 307 12.70 -12.07 -12.17
C ILE A 307 11.99 -13.37 -12.60
N THR A 308 11.02 -13.27 -13.51
CA THR A 308 10.28 -14.44 -14.01
C THR A 308 11.23 -15.43 -14.68
N GLN A 309 12.12 -14.94 -15.55
CA GLN A 309 13.12 -15.77 -16.22
C GLN A 309 14.04 -16.48 -15.20
N ALA A 310 14.59 -15.73 -14.24
CA ALA A 310 15.46 -16.29 -13.20
C ALA A 310 14.74 -17.31 -12.32
N ILE A 311 13.46 -17.09 -11.99
CA ILE A 311 12.63 -18.06 -11.27
C ILE A 311 12.46 -19.32 -12.10
N ILE A 312 12.15 -19.21 -13.40
CA ILE A 312 11.98 -20.38 -14.29
C ILE A 312 13.28 -21.19 -14.33
N GLU A 313 14.41 -20.56 -14.62
CA GLU A 313 15.72 -21.21 -14.68
C GLU A 313 16.07 -21.90 -13.37
N THR A 314 15.91 -21.20 -12.24
CA THR A 314 16.18 -21.75 -10.91
C THR A 314 15.27 -22.93 -10.59
N ARG A 315 13.98 -22.85 -10.95
CA ARG A 315 13.03 -23.95 -10.69
C ARG A 315 13.28 -25.16 -11.58
N LEU A 316 13.68 -24.96 -12.83
CA LEU A 316 14.07 -26.05 -13.73
C LEU A 316 15.33 -26.74 -13.23
N ALA A 317 16.38 -25.98 -12.88
CA ALA A 317 17.60 -26.54 -12.31
C ALA A 317 17.31 -27.29 -11.00
N ALA A 318 16.55 -26.69 -10.08
CA ALA A 318 16.16 -27.33 -8.82
C ALA A 318 15.35 -28.62 -9.06
N ARG A 319 14.41 -28.60 -10.01
CA ARG A 319 13.65 -29.79 -10.40
C ARG A 319 14.60 -30.90 -10.84
N ASP A 320 15.56 -30.60 -11.69
CA ASP A 320 16.49 -31.59 -12.23
C ASP A 320 17.38 -32.18 -11.11
N TYR A 321 17.87 -31.35 -10.18
CA TYR A 321 18.59 -31.82 -8.99
C TYR A 321 17.75 -32.73 -8.08
N PHE A 322 16.46 -32.43 -7.90
CA PHE A 322 15.58 -33.24 -7.05
C PHE A 322 15.12 -34.53 -7.74
N LEU A 323 14.88 -34.51 -9.05
CA LEU A 323 14.39 -35.66 -9.79
C LEU A 323 15.50 -36.63 -10.22
N ALA A 324 16.71 -36.16 -10.51
CA ALA A 324 17.83 -37.02 -10.92
C ALA A 324 18.06 -38.24 -9.99
N PRO A 325 18.14 -38.11 -8.65
CA PRO A 325 18.31 -39.28 -7.78
C PRO A 325 17.09 -40.20 -7.77
N LEU A 326 15.88 -39.67 -8.03
CA LEU A 326 14.66 -40.48 -8.13
C LEU A 326 14.63 -41.28 -9.43
N PHE A 327 15.06 -40.71 -10.55
CA PHE A 327 15.24 -41.43 -11.82
C PHE A 327 16.26 -42.56 -11.68
N ALA A 328 17.44 -42.27 -11.13
CA ALA A 328 18.44 -43.30 -10.87
C ALA A 328 17.90 -44.41 -9.95
N ARG A 329 17.14 -44.05 -8.92
CA ARG A 329 16.50 -45.04 -8.04
C ARG A 329 15.43 -45.86 -8.75
N ARG A 330 14.65 -45.24 -9.63
CA ARG A 330 13.61 -45.91 -10.43
C ARG A 330 14.22 -46.96 -11.33
N GLU A 331 15.32 -46.64 -12.01
CA GLU A 331 16.08 -47.56 -12.86
C GLU A 331 16.65 -48.73 -12.06
N GLN A 332 17.22 -48.48 -10.87
CA GLN A 332 17.70 -49.54 -9.98
C GLN A 332 16.58 -50.51 -9.55
N LEU A 333 15.37 -49.98 -9.32
CA LEU A 333 14.21 -50.79 -8.93
C LEU A 333 13.56 -51.50 -10.12
N ALA A 334 13.71 -50.98 -11.34
CA ALA A 334 13.21 -51.57 -12.58
C ALA A 334 14.24 -52.54 -13.17
N SER A 335 14.38 -53.72 -12.58
CA SER A 335 15.15 -54.79 -13.21
C SER A 335 14.40 -55.31 -14.45
N PRO A 336 15.05 -55.42 -15.64
CA PRO A 336 14.39 -55.87 -16.87
C PRO A 336 13.76 -57.27 -16.80
N SER A 337 14.23 -58.11 -15.88
CA SER A 337 13.73 -59.47 -15.67
C SER A 337 12.76 -59.60 -14.49
N ALA A 338 12.48 -58.51 -13.76
CA ALA A 338 11.58 -58.55 -12.63
C ALA A 338 10.10 -58.61 -13.07
N PRO A 339 9.25 -59.41 -12.39
CA PRO A 339 7.82 -59.36 -12.61
C PRO A 339 7.25 -57.95 -12.36
N VAL A 340 6.31 -57.51 -13.19
CA VAL A 340 5.65 -56.19 -13.08
C VAL A 340 5.08 -55.95 -11.67
N THR A 341 4.52 -56.98 -11.05
CA THR A 341 3.99 -56.93 -9.68
C THR A 341 5.08 -56.60 -8.65
N SER A 342 6.31 -57.08 -8.84
CA SER A 342 7.45 -56.77 -7.98
C SER A 342 7.93 -55.32 -8.18
N ILE A 343 7.93 -54.83 -9.43
CA ILE A 343 8.28 -53.44 -9.75
C ILE A 343 7.26 -52.47 -9.12
N LEU A 344 5.96 -52.72 -9.33
CA LEU A 344 4.88 -51.91 -8.75
C LEU A 344 4.93 -51.91 -7.21
N ARG A 345 5.26 -53.06 -6.60
CA ARG A 345 5.44 -53.16 -5.15
C ARG A 345 6.58 -52.24 -4.67
N ALA A 346 7.73 -52.29 -5.34
CA ALA A 346 8.88 -51.47 -5.00
C ALA A 346 8.60 -49.97 -5.15
N TYR A 347 7.85 -49.58 -6.19
CA TYR A 347 7.48 -48.17 -6.39
C TYR A 347 6.47 -47.68 -5.35
N VAL A 348 5.50 -48.51 -4.94
CA VAL A 348 4.58 -48.16 -3.85
C VAL A 348 5.33 -48.02 -2.52
N ASP A 349 6.35 -48.83 -2.28
CA ASP A 349 7.19 -48.70 -1.08
C ASP A 349 8.01 -47.39 -1.12
N ALA A 350 8.58 -47.04 -2.28
CA ALA A 350 9.28 -45.77 -2.48
C ALA A 350 8.35 -44.55 -2.36
N LEU A 351 7.11 -44.66 -2.85
CA LEU A 351 6.05 -43.65 -2.66
C LEU A 351 5.72 -43.47 -1.17
N ALA A 352 5.57 -44.58 -0.43
CA ALA A 352 5.25 -44.54 1.00
C ALA A 352 6.37 -43.92 1.85
N ASP A 353 7.63 -44.08 1.44
CA ASP A 353 8.80 -43.52 2.14
C ASP A 353 9.12 -42.07 1.73
N SER A 354 8.40 -41.52 0.76
CA SER A 354 8.64 -40.20 0.22
C SER A 354 8.19 -39.08 1.16
N LYS A 355 9.15 -38.32 1.69
CA LYS A 355 8.89 -37.17 2.58
C LYS A 355 8.46 -35.93 1.81
N ARG A 356 8.99 -35.72 0.60
CA ARG A 356 8.73 -34.52 -0.22
C ARG A 356 7.55 -34.75 -1.17
N VAL A 357 6.82 -33.68 -1.47
CA VAL A 357 5.69 -33.70 -2.40
C VAL A 357 6.13 -34.07 -3.82
N ILE A 358 7.28 -33.55 -4.28
CA ILE A 358 7.82 -33.86 -5.61
C ILE A 358 8.16 -35.35 -5.77
N ASP A 359 8.74 -35.97 -4.75
CA ASP A 359 9.05 -37.41 -4.73
C ASP A 359 7.77 -38.24 -4.81
N ARG A 360 6.73 -37.87 -4.06
CA ARG A 360 5.43 -38.54 -4.11
C ARG A 360 4.81 -38.46 -5.50
N HIS A 361 4.81 -37.28 -6.12
CA HIS A 361 4.34 -37.15 -7.50
C HIS A 361 5.15 -37.98 -8.48
N PHE A 362 6.47 -37.98 -8.36
CA PHE A 362 7.36 -38.77 -9.22
C PHE A 362 7.02 -40.26 -9.16
N TRP A 363 6.91 -40.84 -7.96
CA TRP A 363 6.60 -42.26 -7.81
C TRP A 363 5.17 -42.59 -8.22
N THR A 364 4.21 -41.69 -7.97
CA THR A 364 2.83 -41.85 -8.41
C THR A 364 2.74 -41.93 -9.94
N HIS A 365 3.43 -41.04 -10.66
CA HIS A 365 3.49 -41.08 -12.12
C HIS A 365 4.28 -42.30 -12.63
N SER A 366 5.33 -42.71 -11.94
CA SER A 366 6.09 -43.92 -12.30
C SER A 366 5.25 -45.19 -12.17
N ILE A 367 4.40 -45.28 -11.16
CA ILE A 367 3.41 -46.38 -11.00
C ILE A 367 2.40 -46.35 -12.15
N ALA A 368 1.85 -45.17 -12.45
CA ALA A 368 0.89 -45.01 -13.55
C ALA A 368 1.51 -45.40 -14.91
N ALA A 369 2.76 -45.00 -15.18
CA ALA A 369 3.47 -45.36 -16.41
C ALA A 369 3.63 -46.88 -16.56
N VAL A 370 4.08 -47.59 -15.51
CA VAL A 370 4.23 -49.06 -15.55
C VAL A 370 2.88 -49.75 -15.74
N LEU A 371 1.80 -49.24 -15.14
CA LEU A 371 0.44 -49.77 -15.34
C LEU A 371 -0.05 -49.53 -16.77
N ALA A 372 0.22 -48.35 -17.35
CA ALA A 372 -0.20 -48.00 -18.71
C ALA A 372 0.46 -48.88 -19.78
N GLU A 373 1.67 -49.38 -19.52
CA GLU A 373 2.37 -50.33 -20.40
C GLU A 373 1.77 -51.75 -20.39
N GLN A 374 0.87 -52.08 -19.45
CA GLN A 374 0.23 -53.39 -19.38
C GLN A 374 -0.99 -53.50 -20.30
N PRO A 375 -1.35 -54.72 -20.76
CA PRO A 375 -2.57 -54.93 -21.53
C PRO A 375 -3.80 -54.38 -20.80
N ALA A 376 -4.68 -53.69 -21.53
CA ALA A 376 -5.85 -53.00 -20.96
C ALA A 376 -6.71 -53.88 -20.04
N GLN A 377 -6.81 -55.18 -20.34
CA GLN A 377 -7.57 -56.14 -19.53
C GLN A 377 -6.94 -56.43 -18.15
N GLN A 378 -5.62 -56.21 -18.01
CA GLN A 378 -4.88 -56.45 -16.77
C GLN A 378 -4.79 -55.19 -15.88
N GLN A 379 -4.91 -54.00 -16.46
CA GLN A 379 -4.74 -52.72 -15.76
C GLN A 379 -5.66 -52.55 -14.54
N PRO A 380 -7.00 -52.82 -14.60
CA PRO A 380 -7.86 -52.64 -13.43
C PRO A 380 -7.46 -53.55 -12.26
N ARG A 381 -7.05 -54.78 -12.57
CA ARG A 381 -6.66 -55.77 -11.56
C ARG A 381 -5.35 -55.38 -10.87
N LEU A 382 -4.38 -54.89 -11.63
CA LEU A 382 -3.10 -54.39 -11.11
C LEU A 382 -3.29 -53.08 -10.32
N LEU A 383 -4.12 -52.16 -10.80
CA LEU A 383 -4.45 -50.94 -10.07
C LEU A 383 -5.12 -51.25 -8.72
N GLN A 384 -6.06 -52.18 -8.67
CA GLN A 384 -6.66 -52.63 -7.40
C GLN A 384 -5.63 -53.23 -6.43
N ALA A 385 -4.60 -53.91 -6.93
CA ALA A 385 -3.52 -54.42 -6.11
C ALA A 385 -2.63 -53.28 -5.56
N VAL A 386 -2.28 -52.32 -6.41
CA VAL A 386 -1.55 -51.10 -6.05
C VAL A 386 -2.31 -50.28 -5.00
N ALA A 387 -3.59 -49.99 -5.23
CA ALA A 387 -4.44 -49.22 -4.34
C ALA A 387 -4.53 -49.89 -2.95
N ARG A 388 -4.76 -51.21 -2.90
CA ARG A 388 -4.75 -51.96 -1.64
C ARG A 388 -3.44 -51.79 -0.87
N ARG A 389 -2.29 -51.85 -1.55
CA ARG A 389 -0.98 -51.66 -0.92
C ARG A 389 -0.78 -50.22 -0.43
N ILE A 390 -1.19 -49.23 -1.23
CA ILE A 390 -1.16 -47.81 -0.85
C ILE A 390 -1.98 -47.58 0.43
N HIS A 391 -3.21 -48.08 0.48
CA HIS A 391 -4.10 -47.91 1.63
C HIS A 391 -3.61 -48.67 2.87
N ALA A 392 -2.91 -49.79 2.69
CA ALA A 392 -2.27 -50.55 3.77
C ALA A 392 -0.94 -49.92 4.28
N SER A 393 -0.41 -48.90 3.61
CA SER A 393 0.84 -48.25 4.04
C SER A 393 0.61 -47.19 5.10
N PHE A 394 0.81 -47.56 6.37
CA PHE A 394 0.66 -46.65 7.51
C PHE A 394 1.70 -45.53 7.58
N ARG A 395 2.78 -45.63 6.81
CA ARG A 395 3.83 -44.59 6.69
C ARG A 395 3.36 -43.34 5.94
N MET A 396 2.27 -43.42 5.19
CA MET A 396 1.70 -42.30 4.44
C MET A 396 0.41 -41.78 5.12
N PRO A 397 0.16 -40.47 5.23
CA PRO A 397 -1.10 -39.95 5.75
C PRO A 397 -2.32 -40.41 4.94
N LEU A 398 -3.49 -40.57 5.58
CA LEU A 398 -4.71 -41.07 4.92
C LEU A 398 -5.08 -40.26 3.67
N ARG A 399 -5.06 -38.93 3.78
CA ARG A 399 -5.35 -38.01 2.66
C ARG A 399 -4.39 -38.20 1.48
N ASP A 400 -3.11 -38.49 1.75
CA ASP A 400 -2.10 -38.70 0.71
C ASP A 400 -2.30 -40.06 0.01
N ARG A 401 -2.81 -41.08 0.71
CA ARG A 401 -3.17 -42.39 0.12
C ARG A 401 -4.31 -42.27 -0.89
N GLU A 402 -5.35 -41.55 -0.50
CA GLU A 402 -6.51 -41.27 -1.36
C GLU A 402 -6.09 -40.44 -2.58
N ALA A 403 -5.34 -39.37 -2.37
CA ALA A 403 -4.84 -38.51 -3.43
C ALA A 403 -3.94 -39.27 -4.44
N ALA A 404 -3.05 -40.14 -3.95
CA ALA A 404 -2.19 -40.95 -4.82
C ALA A 404 -3.01 -41.92 -5.69
N THR A 405 -3.96 -42.64 -5.10
CA THR A 405 -4.81 -43.60 -5.83
C THR A 405 -5.66 -42.91 -6.91
N LEU A 406 -6.24 -41.75 -6.56
CA LEU A 406 -7.00 -40.92 -7.51
C LEU A 406 -6.11 -40.42 -8.64
N LEU A 407 -4.92 -39.93 -8.34
CA LEU A 407 -3.98 -39.43 -9.35
C LEU A 407 -3.54 -40.55 -10.31
N ILE A 408 -3.20 -41.74 -9.81
CA ILE A 408 -2.85 -42.90 -10.68
C ILE A 408 -4.01 -43.25 -11.60
N SER A 409 -5.23 -43.29 -11.06
CA SER A 409 -6.43 -43.61 -11.84
C SER A 409 -6.69 -42.59 -12.94
N ARG A 410 -6.52 -41.29 -12.65
CA ARG A 410 -6.65 -40.20 -13.64
C ARG A 410 -5.58 -40.24 -14.72
N CYS A 411 -4.36 -40.67 -14.39
CA CYS A 411 -3.31 -40.85 -15.38
C CYS A 411 -3.59 -42.05 -16.31
N LEU A 412 -4.24 -43.11 -15.83
CA LEU A 412 -4.56 -44.30 -16.63
C LEU A 412 -5.78 -44.10 -17.53
N TRP A 413 -6.80 -43.43 -17.02
CA TRP A 413 -8.04 -43.16 -17.75
C TRP A 413 -8.38 -41.67 -17.64
N PRO A 414 -7.69 -40.82 -18.40
CA PRO A 414 -8.04 -39.41 -18.47
C PRO A 414 -9.44 -39.28 -19.07
N LEU A 415 -10.28 -38.49 -18.42
CA LEU A 415 -11.52 -37.99 -19.00
C LEU A 415 -11.22 -36.58 -19.50
N GLU A 416 -11.58 -36.28 -20.74
CA GLU A 416 -11.47 -34.94 -21.32
C GLU A 416 -12.28 -33.90 -20.53
#